data_AF-A0A7C4Z1L2-F1
#
_entry.id   AF-A0A7C4Z1L2-F1
#
_cell.length_a   1.000
_cell.length_b   1.000
_cell.length_c   1.000
_cell.angle_alpha   90.00
_cell.angle_beta   90.00
_cell.angle_gamma   90.00
#
_symmetry.space_group_name_H-M   'P 1'
#
loop_
_entity.id
_entity.type
_entity.pdbx_description
1 polymer ?
#
loop_
_entity_poly.entity_id
_entity_poly.type
_entity_poly.pdbx_seq_one_letter_code
_entity_poly.pdbx_strand_id
1 'polypeptide(L)'
;MLALLILAVEAGRLSADSAADMKLYTETIPGTNVKFDMVPIPGGTYVRGSPESEADREDHEGPQHPVEIKPFWMGKHEVTWDEFDLFAESTVLKDESEKLKDRKLELDGISRPTPPYTDMTFGYGKMGYPAICMTHHAAMEYCRWLSAKTGKHYRLPTEAEWEYACRAGSKSAYFFGDDPAKLSEYAWYLENSDAKPHPVGKKKPNPWGLYDIHGNVAEWCIDHFDKNQYEKLSADKPTLNPFVPPSDRRFPHVARGGSWDDDPPALRSAARRASNREWLRQDPQRPQSIWWLTEGVFVGFRVVRGLDDPEPLRNVRSKVTKESKYIWTPGQ
;
A
#
# COMPACT_ATOMS: atom_id res chain seq x y z
N MET A 1 -32.55 35.34 -28.58
CA MET A 1 -31.42 35.28 -27.63
C MET A 1 -31.76 34.22 -26.60
N LEU A 2 -31.25 33.00 -26.77
CA LEU A 2 -31.41 31.91 -25.81
C LEU A 2 -30.11 31.83 -25.01
N ALA A 3 -30.14 32.23 -23.73
CA ALA A 3 -28.98 32.17 -22.86
C ALA A 3 -28.78 30.73 -22.39
N LEU A 4 -27.71 30.10 -22.86
CA LEU A 4 -27.25 28.80 -22.39
C LEU A 4 -26.61 29.01 -21.01
N LEU A 5 -27.30 28.60 -19.93
CA LEU A 5 -26.70 28.55 -18.60
C LEU A 5 -25.71 27.38 -18.57
N ILE A 6 -24.41 27.69 -18.64
CA ILE A 6 -23.35 26.72 -18.34
C ILE A 6 -23.26 26.67 -16.81
N LEU A 7 -23.83 25.63 -16.21
CA LEU A 7 -23.57 25.27 -14.81
C LEU A 7 -22.10 24.82 -14.72
N ALA A 8 -21.24 25.71 -14.24
CA ALA A 8 -19.91 25.33 -13.77
C ALA A 8 -20.10 24.42 -12.55
N VAL A 9 -19.72 23.15 -12.69
CA VAL A 9 -19.54 22.26 -11.53
C VAL A 9 -18.26 22.72 -10.85
N GLU A 10 -18.40 23.52 -9.79
CA GLU A 10 -17.30 23.74 -8.86
C GLU A 10 -16.88 22.38 -8.29
N ALA A 11 -15.64 21.98 -8.60
CA ALA A 11 -14.99 20.87 -7.93
C ALA A 11 -14.78 21.27 -6.45
N GLY A 12 -15.82 21.08 -5.64
CA GLY A 12 -15.75 21.29 -4.20
C GLY A 12 -14.57 20.53 -3.63
N ARG A 13 -13.73 21.20 -2.83
CA ARG A 13 -12.71 20.55 -2.02
C ARG A 13 -13.41 19.45 -1.21
N LEU A 14 -13.09 18.19 -1.49
CA LEU A 14 -13.41 17.05 -0.64
C LEU A 14 -12.59 17.15 0.65
N SER A 15 -12.84 18.17 1.48
CA SER A 15 -12.33 18.25 2.84
C SER A 15 -13.41 17.74 3.78
N ALA A 16 -13.14 16.61 4.45
CA ALA A 16 -13.90 16.23 5.62
C ALA A 16 -13.21 16.87 6.83
N ASP A 17 -13.99 17.50 7.71
CA ASP A 17 -13.46 18.12 8.92
C ASP A 17 -13.53 17.17 10.14
N SER A 18 -14.28 16.08 10.01
CA SER A 18 -14.41 15.03 11.03
C SER A 18 -14.50 13.63 10.41
N ALA A 19 -14.28 12.60 11.24
CA ALA A 19 -14.42 11.20 10.82
C ALA A 19 -15.84 10.88 10.30
N ALA A 20 -16.87 11.53 10.85
CA ALA A 20 -18.27 11.32 10.46
C ALA A 20 -18.57 11.85 9.05
N ASP A 21 -17.80 12.83 8.58
CA ASP A 21 -17.97 13.44 7.26
C ASP A 21 -17.21 12.70 6.16
N MET A 22 -16.41 11.70 6.53
CA MET A 22 -15.62 10.91 5.60
C MET A 22 -16.54 10.01 4.76
N LYS A 23 -16.55 10.26 3.46
CA LYS A 23 -17.31 9.47 2.49
C LYS A 23 -16.37 8.80 1.51
N LEU A 24 -16.85 7.71 0.92
CA LEU A 24 -16.23 7.14 -0.27
C LEU A 24 -16.20 8.21 -1.35
N TYR A 25 -15.06 8.33 -2.03
CA TYR A 25 -14.94 9.21 -3.20
C TYR A 25 -14.11 8.53 -4.28
N THR A 26 -14.37 8.94 -5.52
CA THR A 26 -13.54 8.58 -6.68
C THR A 26 -12.59 9.73 -6.98
N GLU A 27 -11.29 9.47 -7.00
CA GLU A 27 -10.29 10.38 -7.53
C GLU A 27 -10.15 10.18 -9.03
N THR A 28 -10.03 11.26 -9.79
CA THR A 28 -9.54 11.20 -11.18
C THR A 28 -8.14 11.77 -11.20
N ILE A 29 -7.15 11.02 -11.70
CA ILE A 29 -5.77 11.50 -11.79
C ILE A 29 -5.73 12.69 -12.78
N PRO A 30 -5.36 13.90 -12.33
CA PRO A 30 -5.45 15.09 -13.17
C PRO A 30 -4.68 14.98 -14.49
N GLY A 31 -5.29 15.45 -15.57
CA GLY A 31 -4.75 15.33 -16.93
C GLY A 31 -5.03 13.99 -17.60
N THR A 32 -5.79 13.09 -16.97
CA THR A 32 -6.10 11.75 -17.49
C THR A 32 -7.57 11.39 -17.23
N ASN A 33 -8.01 10.25 -17.78
CA ASN A 33 -9.31 9.65 -17.47
C ASN A 33 -9.22 8.49 -16.47
N VAL A 34 -8.04 8.22 -15.91
CA VAL A 34 -7.81 7.13 -14.95
C VAL A 34 -8.36 7.52 -13.59
N LYS A 35 -9.09 6.59 -12.97
CA LYS A 35 -9.83 6.81 -11.72
C LYS A 35 -9.58 5.68 -10.73
N PHE A 36 -9.59 6.02 -9.46
CA PHE A 36 -9.55 5.06 -8.36
C PHE A 36 -10.48 5.50 -7.23
N ASP A 37 -11.01 4.53 -6.49
CA ASP A 37 -11.92 4.77 -5.37
C ASP A 37 -11.16 4.73 -4.04
N MET A 38 -11.52 5.64 -3.14
CA MET A 38 -10.98 5.73 -1.79
C MET A 38 -12.10 5.52 -0.78
N VAL A 39 -11.96 4.49 0.05
CA VAL A 39 -12.93 4.06 1.06
C VAL A 39 -12.59 4.70 2.41
N PRO A 40 -13.55 5.30 3.12
CA PRO A 40 -13.31 5.83 4.46
C PRO A 40 -13.17 4.70 5.47
N ILE A 41 -12.07 4.68 6.19
CA ILE A 41 -11.79 3.75 7.26
C ILE A 41 -11.97 4.49 8.60
N PRO A 42 -12.93 4.08 9.44
CA PRO A 42 -13.14 4.74 10.72
C PRO A 42 -11.90 4.58 11.60
N GLY A 43 -11.57 5.58 12.41
CA GLY A 43 -10.55 5.41 13.43
C GLY A 43 -11.06 4.53 14.58
N GLY A 44 -10.16 3.96 15.37
CA GLY A 44 -10.52 3.18 16.54
C GLY A 44 -9.37 2.38 17.12
N THR A 45 -9.66 1.60 18.15
CA THR A 45 -8.69 0.71 18.81
C THR A 45 -8.91 -0.73 18.38
N TYR A 46 -7.82 -1.46 18.17
CA TYR A 46 -7.84 -2.91 17.97
C TYR A 46 -6.65 -3.58 18.64
N VAL A 47 -6.70 -4.91 18.73
CA VAL A 47 -5.57 -5.73 19.20
C VAL A 47 -4.80 -6.18 17.96
N ARG A 48 -3.55 -5.73 17.86
CA ARG A 48 -2.65 -6.02 16.73
C ARG A 48 -1.85 -7.30 17.01
N GLY A 49 -1.64 -8.10 15.97
CA GLY A 49 -0.96 -9.40 16.05
C GLY A 49 -1.90 -10.58 16.25
N SER A 50 -1.35 -11.80 16.26
CA SER A 50 -2.08 -13.05 16.41
C SER A 50 -2.01 -13.59 17.85
N PRO A 51 -3.09 -14.18 18.41
CA PRO A 51 -3.01 -14.87 19.69
C PRO A 51 -2.11 -16.10 19.60
N GLU A 52 -1.57 -16.55 20.74
CA GLU A 52 -0.61 -17.68 20.73
C GLU A 52 -1.18 -18.99 20.20
N SER A 53 -2.50 -19.13 20.24
CA SER A 53 -3.24 -20.30 19.76
C SER A 53 -3.66 -20.22 18.30
N GLU A 54 -3.41 -19.11 17.59
CA GLU A 54 -3.73 -19.02 16.16
C GLU A 54 -2.86 -20.01 15.37
N ALA A 55 -3.49 -20.85 14.55
CA ALA A 55 -2.78 -21.81 13.73
C ALA A 55 -1.86 -21.10 12.73
N ASP A 56 -0.70 -21.70 12.49
CA ASP A 56 0.30 -21.22 11.51
C ASP A 56 0.82 -19.80 11.77
N ARG A 57 0.67 -19.28 12.99
CA ARG A 57 1.30 -18.01 13.41
C ARG A 57 2.82 -18.11 13.38
N GLU A 58 3.48 -17.02 13.02
CA GLU A 58 4.92 -16.84 13.20
C GLU A 58 5.23 -16.11 14.50
N ASP A 59 6.46 -16.28 15.01
CA ASP A 59 6.89 -15.69 16.29
C ASP A 59 6.81 -14.15 16.29
N HIS A 60 7.11 -13.52 15.15
CA HIS A 60 7.12 -12.05 15.00
C HIS A 60 5.73 -11.42 14.85
N GLU A 61 4.66 -12.21 14.95
CA GLU A 61 3.27 -11.74 14.96
C GLU A 61 2.75 -11.46 16.38
N GLY A 62 3.56 -11.70 17.41
CA GLY A 62 3.26 -11.42 18.80
C GLY A 62 4.37 -10.65 19.53
N PRO A 63 4.14 -10.28 20.81
CA PRO A 63 2.89 -10.44 21.55
C PRO A 63 1.78 -9.52 21.02
N GLN A 64 0.53 -9.92 21.25
CA GLN A 64 -0.62 -9.07 20.96
C GLN A 64 -0.59 -7.81 21.83
N HIS A 65 -0.88 -6.66 21.22
CA HIS A 65 -0.87 -5.37 21.91
C HIS A 65 -1.95 -4.44 21.35
N PRO A 66 -2.54 -3.57 22.19
CA PRO A 66 -3.53 -2.61 21.74
C PRO A 66 -2.90 -1.50 20.88
N VAL A 67 -3.59 -1.14 19.81
CA VAL A 67 -3.22 -0.06 18.91
C VAL A 67 -4.42 0.83 18.66
N GLU A 68 -4.21 2.15 18.69
CA GLU A 68 -5.20 3.14 18.28
C GLU A 68 -4.84 3.69 16.90
N ILE A 69 -5.81 3.68 15.98
CA ILE A 69 -5.67 4.15 14.61
C ILE A 69 -6.53 5.39 14.41
N LYS A 70 -5.92 6.47 13.90
CA LYS A 70 -6.68 7.66 13.45
C LYS A 70 -7.47 7.33 12.17
N PRO A 71 -8.61 7.99 11.92
CA PRO A 71 -9.38 7.80 10.70
C PRO A 71 -8.61 8.21 9.44
N PHE A 72 -8.76 7.45 8.36
CA PHE A 72 -8.09 7.66 7.07
C PHE A 72 -8.93 7.10 5.91
N TRP A 73 -8.58 7.44 4.68
CA TRP A 73 -9.10 6.75 3.50
C TRP A 73 -8.07 5.75 2.99
N MET A 74 -8.53 4.61 2.50
CA MET A 74 -7.71 3.60 1.85
C MET A 74 -8.21 3.32 0.43
N GLY A 75 -7.29 3.08 -0.50
CA GLY A 75 -7.61 2.63 -1.85
C GLY A 75 -8.47 1.37 -1.79
N LYS A 76 -9.59 1.38 -2.52
CA LYS A 76 -10.54 0.27 -2.57
C LYS A 76 -9.89 -1.03 -3.08
N HIS A 77 -8.92 -0.89 -3.97
CA HIS A 77 -8.15 -1.93 -4.62
C HIS A 77 -6.65 -1.63 -4.47
N GLU A 78 -5.79 -2.58 -4.84
CA GLU A 78 -4.38 -2.27 -5.11
C GLU A 78 -4.26 -1.25 -6.25
N VAL A 79 -3.16 -0.49 -6.26
CA VAL A 79 -2.82 0.40 -7.39
C VAL A 79 -2.63 -0.46 -8.63
N THR A 80 -3.34 -0.10 -9.70
CA THR A 80 -3.30 -0.83 -10.96
C THR A 80 -2.17 -0.37 -11.88
N TRP A 81 -1.83 -1.15 -12.91
CA TRP A 81 -0.94 -0.68 -13.97
C TRP A 81 -1.50 0.54 -14.71
N ASP A 82 -2.83 0.65 -14.86
CA ASP A 82 -3.50 1.81 -15.45
C ASP A 82 -3.16 3.12 -14.70
N GLU A 83 -2.93 3.02 -13.39
CA GLU A 83 -2.50 4.13 -12.54
C GLU A 83 -0.99 4.30 -12.50
N PHE A 84 -0.23 3.21 -12.30
CA PHE A 84 1.22 3.27 -12.11
C PHE A 84 1.98 3.69 -13.37
N ASP A 85 1.53 3.29 -14.56
CA ASP A 85 2.16 3.69 -15.82
C ASP A 85 2.13 5.21 -16.02
N LEU A 86 1.08 5.89 -15.55
CA LEU A 86 1.01 7.36 -15.59
C LEU A 86 2.14 8.02 -14.81
N PHE A 87 2.59 7.40 -13.72
CA PHE A 87 3.77 7.83 -12.98
C PHE A 87 5.05 7.47 -13.73
N ALA A 88 5.20 6.20 -14.11
CA ALA A 88 6.41 5.67 -14.73
C ALA A 88 6.75 6.34 -16.08
N GLU A 89 5.73 6.67 -16.86
CA GLU A 89 5.84 7.26 -18.19
C GLU A 89 5.68 8.79 -18.19
N SER A 90 5.42 9.42 -17.04
CA SER A 90 5.27 10.88 -16.98
C SER A 90 6.55 11.58 -17.48
N THR A 91 6.43 12.27 -18.62
CA THR A 91 7.57 12.95 -19.26
C THR A 91 7.83 14.36 -18.72
N VAL A 92 6.97 14.91 -17.84
CA VAL A 92 7.06 16.34 -17.50
C VAL A 92 6.66 16.63 -16.04
N LEU A 93 7.67 16.98 -15.22
CA LEU A 93 7.55 18.00 -14.18
C LEU A 93 8.13 19.36 -14.62
N LYS A 94 8.68 19.48 -15.84
CA LYS A 94 9.23 20.77 -16.30
C LYS A 94 8.14 21.82 -16.54
N ASP A 95 7.09 21.53 -17.32
CA ASP A 95 6.02 22.50 -17.60
C ASP A 95 4.95 22.62 -16.50
N GLU A 96 4.76 21.59 -15.67
CA GLU A 96 3.77 21.64 -14.58
C GLU A 96 4.33 22.17 -13.26
N SER A 97 5.66 22.24 -13.09
CA SER A 97 6.26 22.85 -11.89
C SER A 97 5.76 24.28 -11.67
N GLU A 98 5.55 25.05 -12.75
CA GLU A 98 4.99 26.40 -12.72
C GLU A 98 3.56 26.43 -12.16
N LYS A 99 2.72 25.43 -12.47
CA LYS A 99 1.33 25.32 -11.97
C LYS A 99 1.23 24.68 -10.58
N LEU A 100 2.28 23.98 -10.15
CA LEU A 100 2.37 23.34 -8.84
C LEU A 100 2.89 24.29 -7.74
N LYS A 101 3.46 25.46 -8.10
CA LYS A 101 3.94 26.48 -7.14
C LYS A 101 2.86 26.96 -6.16
N ASP A 102 1.58 26.97 -6.56
CA ASP A 102 0.46 27.35 -5.70
C ASP A 102 0.01 26.23 -4.73
N ARG A 103 0.55 25.03 -4.87
CA ARG A 103 0.27 23.92 -3.94
C ARG A 103 1.33 23.92 -2.85
N LYS A 104 0.88 24.03 -1.59
CA LYS A 104 1.68 23.99 -0.34
C LYS A 104 2.44 22.68 -0.09
N LEU A 105 2.88 21.96 -1.11
CA LEU A 105 3.83 20.87 -0.96
C LEU A 105 5.21 21.41 -1.34
N GLU A 106 6.08 21.58 -0.36
CA GLU A 106 7.51 21.82 -0.58
C GLU A 106 8.10 20.55 -1.23
N LEU A 107 8.09 20.50 -2.56
CA LEU A 107 8.59 19.35 -3.32
C LEU A 107 9.99 19.66 -3.85
N ASP A 108 11.01 19.18 -3.13
CA ASP A 108 12.27 18.80 -3.78
C ASP A 108 11.93 17.69 -4.78
N GLY A 109 12.27 17.88 -6.06
CA GLY A 109 11.70 17.18 -7.22
C GLY A 109 11.43 15.67 -7.08
N ILE A 110 10.35 15.21 -7.71
CA ILE A 110 9.92 13.80 -7.66
C ILE A 110 10.70 12.99 -8.68
N SER A 111 11.34 11.92 -8.22
CA SER A 111 12.09 11.01 -9.08
C SER A 111 11.16 9.99 -9.73
N ARG A 112 11.52 9.52 -10.93
CA ARG A 112 10.73 8.51 -11.67
C ARG A 112 11.52 7.23 -11.89
N PRO A 113 10.83 6.09 -12.08
CA PRO A 113 11.45 4.84 -12.46
C PRO A 113 12.35 4.98 -13.69
N THR A 114 13.53 4.38 -13.63
CA THR A 114 14.32 4.14 -14.83
C THR A 114 13.55 3.18 -15.75
N PRO A 115 13.65 3.31 -17.08
CA PRO A 115 13.06 2.33 -18.00
C PRO A 115 13.46 0.92 -17.56
N PRO A 116 12.49 0.01 -17.38
CA PRO A 116 12.81 -1.35 -16.99
C PRO A 116 13.54 -2.06 -18.12
N TYR A 117 14.36 -3.06 -17.78
CA TYR A 117 15.11 -3.84 -18.77
C TYR A 117 14.25 -4.95 -19.41
N THR A 118 13.04 -5.17 -18.90
CA THR A 118 12.02 -6.10 -19.41
C THR A 118 10.63 -5.50 -19.19
N ASP A 119 9.60 -6.10 -19.79
CA ASP A 119 8.22 -5.78 -19.45
C ASP A 119 7.92 -6.24 -18.02
N MET A 120 7.70 -5.28 -17.11
CA MET A 120 7.47 -5.54 -15.69
C MET A 120 6.08 -6.10 -15.39
N THR A 121 5.21 -6.22 -16.39
CA THR A 121 3.96 -6.97 -16.27
C THR A 121 4.19 -8.49 -16.34
N PHE A 122 5.37 -8.92 -16.81
CA PHE A 122 5.72 -10.33 -17.06
C PHE A 122 4.68 -11.08 -17.91
N GLY A 123 3.96 -10.35 -18.78
CA GLY A 123 2.94 -10.90 -19.65
C GLY A 123 1.59 -11.19 -18.97
N TYR A 124 1.40 -10.83 -17.70
CA TYR A 124 0.12 -11.04 -16.99
C TYR A 124 -0.98 -10.07 -17.44
N GLY A 125 -0.58 -8.91 -17.98
CA GLY A 125 -1.50 -7.87 -18.46
C GLY A 125 -1.42 -6.59 -17.62
N LYS A 126 -2.06 -5.53 -18.13
CA LYS A 126 -2.09 -4.20 -17.51
C LYS A 126 -3.49 -3.78 -17.07
N MET A 127 -4.45 -3.84 -17.99
CA MET A 127 -5.80 -3.29 -17.80
C MET A 127 -6.50 -3.89 -16.58
N GLY A 128 -6.68 -3.08 -15.53
CA GLY A 128 -7.27 -3.47 -14.26
C GLY A 128 -6.47 -4.47 -13.42
N TYR A 129 -5.26 -4.87 -13.83
CA TYR A 129 -4.37 -5.71 -13.03
C TYR A 129 -3.60 -4.86 -12.01
N PRO A 130 -3.29 -5.41 -10.82
CA PRO A 130 -2.43 -4.74 -9.86
C PRO A 130 -1.05 -4.48 -10.47
N ALA A 131 -0.49 -3.30 -10.20
CA ALA A 131 0.91 -3.02 -10.49
C ALA A 131 1.79 -3.93 -9.62
N ILE A 132 2.77 -4.59 -10.24
CA ILE A 132 3.68 -5.55 -9.59
C ILE A 132 5.15 -5.24 -9.92
N CYS A 133 6.07 -5.90 -9.21
CA CYS A 133 7.51 -5.82 -9.47
C CYS A 133 8.18 -4.47 -9.20
N MET A 134 7.61 -3.64 -8.35
CA MET A 134 8.18 -2.36 -7.92
C MET A 134 8.73 -2.47 -6.50
N THR A 135 9.81 -1.74 -6.23
CA THR A 135 10.38 -1.66 -4.89
C THR A 135 9.48 -0.84 -3.96
N HIS A 136 9.68 -0.98 -2.65
CA HIS A 136 9.12 -0.07 -1.65
C HIS A 136 9.44 1.41 -1.97
N HIS A 137 10.66 1.70 -2.44
CA HIS A 137 11.05 3.05 -2.89
C HIS A 137 10.15 3.56 -4.02
N ALA A 138 9.92 2.76 -5.06
CA ALA A 138 9.09 3.14 -6.19
C ALA A 138 7.63 3.39 -5.77
N ALA A 139 7.09 2.56 -4.88
CA ALA A 139 5.74 2.72 -4.35
C ALA A 139 5.60 4.01 -3.51
N MET A 140 6.62 4.35 -2.71
CA MET A 140 6.66 5.64 -1.98
C MET A 140 6.75 6.85 -2.92
N GLU A 141 7.56 6.78 -3.98
CA GLU A 141 7.67 7.87 -4.95
C GLU A 141 6.40 8.02 -5.79
N TYR A 142 5.69 6.93 -6.11
CA TYR A 142 4.35 6.99 -6.71
C TYR A 142 3.40 7.78 -5.80
N CYS A 143 3.36 7.49 -4.50
CA CYS A 143 2.51 8.22 -3.56
C CYS A 143 2.85 9.71 -3.51
N ARG A 144 4.14 10.08 -3.56
CA ARG A 144 4.59 11.49 -3.65
C ARG A 144 4.13 12.13 -4.96
N TRP A 145 4.29 11.44 -6.08
CA TRP A 145 3.80 11.89 -7.39
C TRP A 145 2.29 12.11 -7.39
N LEU A 146 1.52 11.14 -6.89
CA LEU A 146 0.06 11.24 -6.81
C LEU A 146 -0.34 12.41 -5.92
N SER A 147 0.39 12.65 -4.83
CA SER A 147 0.16 13.78 -3.94
C SER A 147 0.37 15.12 -4.64
N ALA A 148 1.46 15.25 -5.38
CA ALA A 148 1.74 16.44 -6.18
C ALA A 148 0.68 16.65 -7.26
N LYS A 149 0.30 15.59 -7.98
CA LYS A 149 -0.70 15.63 -9.06
C LYS A 149 -2.09 16.00 -8.57
N THR A 150 -2.51 15.53 -7.40
CA THR A 150 -3.86 15.76 -6.87
C THR A 150 -3.96 16.93 -5.89
N GLY A 151 -2.85 17.32 -5.25
CA GLY A 151 -2.84 18.28 -4.15
C GLY A 151 -3.35 17.70 -2.83
N LYS A 152 -3.51 16.37 -2.73
CA LYS A 152 -3.93 15.64 -1.52
C LYS A 152 -2.76 14.78 -1.02
N HIS A 153 -2.64 14.55 0.28
CA HIS A 153 -1.53 13.77 0.83
C HIS A 153 -1.78 12.26 0.73
N TYR A 154 -1.19 11.60 -0.26
CA TYR A 154 -1.21 10.15 -0.43
C TYR A 154 0.11 9.53 0.04
N ARG A 155 0.02 8.36 0.68
CA ARG A 155 1.15 7.57 1.19
C ARG A 155 0.81 6.08 1.17
N LEU A 156 1.81 5.24 1.44
CA LEU A 156 1.56 3.84 1.78
C LEU A 156 0.87 3.76 3.17
N PRO A 157 0.10 2.70 3.46
CA PRO A 157 -0.39 2.45 4.81
C PRO A 157 0.79 2.18 5.76
N THR A 158 0.62 2.50 7.04
CA THR A 158 1.45 1.85 8.06
C THR A 158 1.03 0.39 8.17
N GLU A 159 1.92 -0.48 8.66
CA GLU A 159 1.58 -1.88 8.89
C GLU A 159 0.39 -2.02 9.85
N ALA A 160 0.29 -1.11 10.83
CA ALA A 160 -0.81 -1.06 11.78
C ALA A 160 -2.15 -0.66 11.13
N GLU A 161 -2.14 0.31 10.21
CA GLU A 161 -3.32 0.71 9.44
C GLU A 161 -3.77 -0.39 8.49
N TRP A 162 -2.82 -1.07 7.85
CA TRP A 162 -3.11 -2.18 6.94
C TRP A 162 -3.81 -3.33 7.67
N GLU A 163 -3.27 -3.78 8.81
CA GLU A 163 -3.87 -4.87 9.58
C GLU A 163 -5.26 -4.48 10.13
N TYR A 164 -5.41 -3.25 10.61
CA TYR A 164 -6.68 -2.72 11.07
C TYR A 164 -7.74 -2.74 9.97
N ALA A 165 -7.37 -2.26 8.77
CA ALA A 165 -8.22 -2.26 7.59
C ALA A 165 -8.56 -3.67 7.09
N CYS A 166 -7.59 -4.57 7.10
CA CYS A 166 -7.75 -5.99 6.75
C CYS A 166 -8.77 -6.66 7.67
N ARG A 167 -8.60 -6.50 8.99
CA ARG A 167 -9.47 -7.11 10.01
C ARG A 167 -10.90 -6.59 9.96
N ALA A 168 -11.11 -5.32 9.63
CA ALA A 168 -12.43 -4.68 9.60
C ALA A 168 -13.29 -4.95 10.85
N GLY A 169 -12.65 -4.97 12.02
CA GLY A 169 -13.26 -5.26 13.32
C GLY A 169 -13.20 -6.73 13.77
N SER A 170 -12.79 -7.66 12.90
CA SER A 170 -12.60 -9.06 13.25
C SER A 170 -11.35 -9.29 14.12
N LYS A 171 -11.39 -10.37 14.92
CA LYS A 171 -10.29 -10.86 15.75
C LYS A 171 -9.75 -12.23 15.32
N SER A 172 -10.37 -12.85 14.31
CA SER A 172 -9.95 -14.15 13.76
C SER A 172 -8.75 -14.02 12.83
N ALA A 173 -8.23 -15.15 12.37
CA ALA A 173 -7.12 -15.25 11.43
C ALA A 173 -7.40 -14.53 10.09
N TYR A 174 -8.65 -14.58 9.61
CA TYR A 174 -9.16 -13.80 8.47
C TYR A 174 -10.35 -12.95 8.90
N PHE A 175 -10.74 -11.92 8.14
CA PHE A 175 -11.90 -11.11 8.54
C PHE A 175 -13.22 -11.90 8.56
N PHE A 176 -13.28 -13.04 7.84
CA PHE A 176 -14.47 -13.90 7.70
C PHE A 176 -14.48 -15.13 8.63
N GLY A 177 -13.53 -15.22 9.57
CA GLY A 177 -13.39 -16.34 10.51
C GLY A 177 -12.01 -17.00 10.41
N ASP A 178 -11.84 -18.14 11.08
CA ASP A 178 -10.57 -18.89 11.13
C ASP A 178 -10.46 -19.99 10.07
N ASP A 179 -11.56 -20.29 9.35
CA ASP A 179 -11.61 -21.37 8.36
C ASP A 179 -11.07 -20.90 6.98
N PRO A 180 -9.89 -21.39 6.54
CA PRO A 180 -9.31 -21.00 5.26
C PRO A 180 -10.12 -21.47 4.05
N ALA A 181 -11.05 -22.43 4.19
CA ALA A 181 -11.87 -22.91 3.06
C ALA A 181 -12.69 -21.78 2.41
N LYS A 182 -12.98 -20.71 3.15
CA LYS A 182 -13.69 -19.53 2.65
C LYS A 182 -12.81 -18.56 1.85
N LEU A 183 -11.48 -18.71 1.85
CA LEU A 183 -10.57 -17.81 1.12
C LEU A 183 -10.94 -17.69 -0.35
N SER A 184 -11.37 -18.78 -0.99
CA SER A 184 -11.73 -18.79 -2.40
C SER A 184 -12.82 -17.78 -2.78
N GLU A 185 -13.64 -17.31 -1.84
CA GLU A 185 -14.65 -16.27 -2.05
C GLU A 185 -14.08 -14.85 -2.02
N TYR A 186 -12.94 -14.65 -1.37
CA TYR A 186 -12.37 -13.35 -1.00
C TYR A 186 -10.97 -13.08 -1.58
N ALA A 187 -10.26 -14.13 -2.01
CA ALA A 187 -8.84 -14.07 -2.35
C ALA A 187 -8.50 -14.80 -3.65
N TRP A 188 -7.49 -14.28 -4.35
CA TRP A 188 -6.69 -15.02 -5.32
C TRP A 188 -5.41 -15.49 -4.65
N TYR A 189 -5.17 -16.79 -4.59
CA TYR A 189 -4.07 -17.41 -3.85
C TYR A 189 -3.62 -18.68 -4.58
N LEU A 190 -2.57 -19.36 -4.09
CA LEU A 190 -1.87 -20.40 -4.84
C LEU A 190 -2.81 -21.43 -5.50
N GLU A 191 -3.84 -21.87 -4.77
CA GLU A 191 -4.74 -22.94 -5.21
C GLU A 191 -5.81 -22.50 -6.23
N ASN A 192 -6.08 -21.20 -6.39
CA ASN A 192 -7.14 -20.72 -7.29
C ASN A 192 -6.71 -19.62 -8.27
N SER A 193 -5.44 -19.20 -8.23
CA SER A 193 -4.94 -18.07 -9.03
C SER A 193 -4.53 -18.45 -10.45
N ASP A 194 -4.43 -19.73 -10.77
CA ASP A 194 -3.80 -20.21 -12.01
C ASP A 194 -2.35 -19.67 -12.18
N ALA A 195 -1.63 -19.55 -11.06
CA ALA A 195 -0.24 -19.07 -11.01
C ALA A 195 -0.02 -17.69 -11.65
N LYS A 196 -0.94 -16.75 -11.39
CA LYS A 196 -0.85 -15.35 -11.85
C LYS A 196 -1.68 -14.40 -10.99
N PRO A 197 -1.38 -13.09 -10.99
CA PRO A 197 -2.30 -12.09 -10.46
C PRO A 197 -3.59 -12.03 -11.30
N HIS A 198 -4.63 -11.42 -10.77
CA HIS A 198 -5.90 -11.21 -11.45
C HIS A 198 -6.29 -9.74 -11.45
N PRO A 199 -7.22 -9.31 -12.33
CA PRO A 199 -7.77 -7.97 -12.25
C PRO A 199 -8.35 -7.71 -10.85
N VAL A 200 -8.14 -6.50 -10.34
CA VAL A 200 -8.60 -6.12 -9.01
C VAL A 200 -10.12 -6.15 -8.90
N GLY A 201 -10.62 -6.39 -7.69
CA GLY A 201 -12.04 -6.33 -7.36
C GLY A 201 -12.87 -7.48 -7.93
N LYS A 202 -12.26 -8.63 -8.22
CA LYS A 202 -12.94 -9.82 -8.78
C LYS A 202 -13.41 -10.82 -7.73
N LYS A 203 -12.98 -10.66 -6.47
CA LYS A 203 -13.47 -11.41 -5.32
C LYS A 203 -14.38 -10.53 -4.45
N LYS A 204 -14.97 -11.10 -3.40
CA LYS A 204 -15.81 -10.33 -2.48
C LYS A 204 -14.94 -9.40 -1.61
N PRO A 205 -15.43 -8.19 -1.27
CA PRO A 205 -14.71 -7.32 -0.37
C PRO A 205 -14.86 -7.75 1.10
N ASN A 206 -14.02 -7.17 1.96
CA ASN A 206 -14.22 -7.20 3.41
C ASN A 206 -15.42 -6.31 3.84
N PRO A 207 -15.84 -6.35 5.12
CA PRO A 207 -16.97 -5.57 5.63
C PRO A 207 -16.87 -4.05 5.44
N TRP A 208 -15.68 -3.51 5.22
CA TRP A 208 -15.47 -2.09 4.95
C TRP A 208 -15.42 -1.76 3.45
N GLY A 209 -15.54 -2.75 2.57
CA GLY A 209 -15.59 -2.54 1.12
C GLY A 209 -14.22 -2.53 0.45
N LEU A 210 -13.18 -3.01 1.14
CA LEU A 210 -11.84 -3.22 0.56
C LEU A 210 -11.77 -4.59 -0.10
N TYR A 211 -11.25 -4.62 -1.33
CA TYR A 211 -11.09 -5.82 -2.13
C TYR A 211 -9.66 -6.32 -2.06
N ASP A 212 -9.48 -7.62 -2.27
CA ASP A 212 -8.18 -8.27 -2.45
C ASP A 212 -7.21 -8.07 -1.25
N ILE A 213 -7.75 -7.74 -0.07
CA ILE A 213 -6.94 -7.53 1.15
C ILE A 213 -6.34 -8.83 1.71
N HIS A 214 -6.81 -9.97 1.18
CA HIS A 214 -6.23 -11.30 1.35
C HIS A 214 -5.91 -11.81 -0.06
N GLY A 215 -4.63 -11.99 -0.40
CA GLY A 215 -4.18 -12.52 -1.69
C GLY A 215 -4.07 -11.48 -2.81
N ASN A 216 -4.16 -11.96 -4.05
CA ASN A 216 -3.82 -11.27 -5.29
C ASN A 216 -2.36 -10.81 -5.30
N VAL A 217 -2.01 -9.69 -4.68
CA VAL A 217 -0.60 -9.30 -4.51
C VAL A 217 -0.35 -8.83 -3.08
N ALA A 218 0.83 -9.17 -2.55
CA ALA A 218 1.26 -8.65 -1.27
C ALA A 218 1.45 -7.13 -1.38
N GLU A 219 1.19 -6.39 -0.32
CA GLU A 219 1.12 -4.94 -0.37
C GLU A 219 2.17 -4.27 0.52
N TRP A 220 2.95 -3.37 -0.08
CA TRP A 220 3.92 -2.56 0.66
C TRP A 220 3.27 -1.69 1.75
N CYS A 221 3.84 -1.75 2.94
CA CYS A 221 3.61 -0.78 4.01
C CYS A 221 4.81 0.16 4.16
N ILE A 222 4.62 1.33 4.78
CA ILE A 222 5.68 2.31 5.10
C ILE A 222 6.83 1.68 5.90
N ASP A 223 6.49 0.70 6.73
CA ASP A 223 7.32 0.18 7.80
C ASP A 223 8.61 -0.51 7.31
N HIS A 224 9.72 -0.25 8.00
CA HIS A 224 10.79 -1.23 8.05
C HIS A 224 10.32 -2.46 8.82
N PHE A 225 10.66 -3.64 8.32
CA PHE A 225 10.38 -4.86 9.06
C PHE A 225 11.36 -5.00 10.22
N ASP A 226 10.80 -5.11 11.42
CA ASP A 226 11.52 -5.48 12.64
C ASP A 226 10.73 -6.58 13.35
N LYS A 227 11.34 -7.77 13.42
CA LYS A 227 10.73 -8.96 14.01
C LYS A 227 10.42 -8.79 15.50
N ASN A 228 11.17 -7.93 16.20
CA ASN A 228 10.99 -7.68 17.63
C ASN A 228 10.17 -6.41 17.88
N GLN A 229 9.55 -5.81 16.85
CA GLN A 229 8.84 -4.54 17.03
C GLN A 229 7.66 -4.66 17.99
N TYR A 230 6.94 -5.79 17.97
CA TYR A 230 5.72 -5.96 18.77
C TYR A 230 6.07 -6.05 20.26
N GLU A 231 7.20 -6.66 20.62
CA GLU A 231 7.71 -6.74 21.99
C GLU A 231 8.04 -5.36 22.60
N LYS A 232 8.29 -4.36 21.75
CA LYS A 232 8.64 -2.99 22.19
C LYS A 232 7.42 -2.14 22.48
N LEU A 233 6.22 -2.59 22.11
CA LEU A 233 4.98 -1.85 22.27
C LEU A 233 4.31 -2.19 23.60
N SER A 234 3.56 -1.24 24.15
CA SER A 234 2.90 -1.44 25.45
C SER A 234 1.78 -2.47 25.32
N ALA A 235 1.79 -3.49 26.19
CA ALA A 235 0.69 -4.46 26.29
C ALA A 235 -0.59 -3.86 26.92
N ASP A 236 -0.46 -2.84 27.77
CA ASP A 236 -1.56 -2.31 28.58
C ASP A 236 -2.21 -1.04 27.99
N LYS A 237 -1.46 -0.28 27.17
CA LYS A 237 -1.91 1.03 26.66
C LYS A 237 -1.87 1.06 25.15
N PRO A 238 -2.98 1.47 24.48
CA PRO A 238 -2.99 1.65 23.04
C PRO A 238 -1.86 2.57 22.60
N THR A 239 -1.04 2.10 21.66
CA THR A 239 -0.08 2.97 20.98
C THR A 239 -0.79 3.63 19.80
N LEU A 240 -0.72 4.94 19.69
CA LEU A 240 -1.36 5.71 18.60
C LEU A 240 -0.52 5.61 17.32
N ASN A 241 -1.11 5.10 16.23
CA ASN A 241 -0.50 4.96 14.90
C ASN A 241 0.97 4.47 14.92
N PRO A 242 1.29 3.33 15.55
CA PRO A 242 2.65 2.84 15.64
C PRO A 242 3.15 2.40 14.26
N PHE A 243 4.37 2.80 13.93
CA PHE A 243 5.07 2.31 12.75
C PHE A 243 6.59 2.40 12.95
N VAL A 244 7.34 1.61 12.19
CA VAL A 244 8.81 1.66 12.13
C VAL A 244 9.22 2.52 10.93
N PRO A 245 9.73 3.75 11.12
CA PRO A 245 9.97 4.66 10.00
C PRO A 245 10.94 4.08 8.97
N PRO A 246 10.75 4.39 7.67
CA PRO A 246 11.69 3.99 6.64
C PRO A 246 13.04 4.69 6.84
N SER A 247 14.11 3.99 6.46
CA SER A 247 15.49 4.44 6.53
C SER A 247 16.13 4.45 5.14
N ASP A 248 17.43 4.69 5.09
CA ASP A 248 18.25 4.58 3.88
C ASP A 248 18.60 3.11 3.54
N ARG A 249 18.19 2.13 4.34
CA ARG A 249 18.35 0.70 4.03
C ARG A 249 17.34 0.26 2.98
N ARG A 250 17.78 -0.55 2.01
CA ARG A 250 16.89 -1.11 0.97
C ARG A 250 15.95 -2.21 1.49
N PHE A 251 16.35 -2.92 2.54
CA PHE A 251 15.65 -4.07 3.11
C PHE A 251 15.92 -4.18 4.62
N PRO A 252 15.08 -4.90 5.38
CA PRO A 252 13.76 -5.37 4.98
C PRO A 252 12.67 -4.31 5.21
N HIS A 253 11.73 -4.18 4.27
CA HIS A 253 10.46 -3.46 4.40
C HIS A 253 9.31 -4.46 4.54
N VAL A 254 8.23 -4.04 5.20
CA VAL A 254 7.04 -4.86 5.42
C VAL A 254 6.18 -4.94 4.16
N ALA A 255 5.76 -6.16 3.81
CA ALA A 255 4.64 -6.43 2.92
C ALA A 255 3.57 -7.26 3.65
N ARG A 256 2.30 -7.09 3.28
CA ARG A 256 1.14 -7.71 3.96
C ARG A 256 0.16 -8.35 2.97
N GLY A 257 -0.68 -9.26 3.46
CA GLY A 257 -1.85 -9.78 2.73
C GLY A 257 -1.66 -11.08 1.97
N GLY A 258 -0.42 -11.54 1.78
CA GLY A 258 -0.14 -12.68 0.90
C GLY A 258 -0.39 -12.33 -0.57
N SER A 259 -0.26 -13.30 -1.45
CA SER A 259 -0.36 -13.08 -2.90
C SER A 259 -0.97 -14.27 -3.62
N TRP A 260 -1.11 -14.14 -4.93
CA TRP A 260 -1.55 -15.18 -5.85
C TRP A 260 -0.70 -16.46 -5.80
N ASP A 261 0.54 -16.38 -5.30
CA ASP A 261 1.52 -17.49 -5.24
C ASP A 261 1.72 -18.03 -3.83
N ASP A 262 0.84 -17.66 -2.89
CA ASP A 262 0.98 -18.03 -1.48
C ASP A 262 -0.15 -18.94 -0.99
N ASP A 263 0.22 -19.84 -0.07
CA ASP A 263 -0.70 -20.68 0.69
C ASP A 263 -1.49 -19.86 1.73
N PRO A 264 -2.66 -20.35 2.20
CA PRO A 264 -3.52 -19.68 3.17
C PRO A 264 -2.84 -19.04 4.39
N PRO A 265 -1.84 -19.67 5.06
CA PRO A 265 -1.21 -19.07 6.24
C PRO A 265 -0.61 -17.67 6.01
N ALA A 266 -0.06 -17.42 4.81
CA ALA A 266 0.54 -16.12 4.47
C ALA A 266 -0.51 -15.04 4.18
N LEU A 267 -1.78 -15.43 4.00
CA LEU A 267 -2.90 -14.51 3.76
C LEU A 267 -3.60 -14.10 5.06
N ARG A 268 -3.27 -14.67 6.23
CA ARG A 268 -3.89 -14.28 7.51
C ARG A 268 -3.72 -12.78 7.76
N SER A 269 -4.68 -12.15 8.44
CA SER A 269 -4.65 -10.73 8.80
C SER A 269 -3.39 -10.35 9.58
N ALA A 270 -2.86 -11.28 10.38
CA ALA A 270 -1.65 -11.07 11.19
C ALA A 270 -0.34 -11.38 10.44
N ALA A 271 -0.34 -12.12 9.31
CA ALA A 271 0.86 -12.64 8.64
C ALA A 271 1.73 -11.56 7.99
N ARG A 272 2.97 -11.39 8.47
CA ARG A 272 3.88 -10.30 8.09
C ARG A 272 4.97 -10.85 7.17
N ARG A 273 5.21 -10.22 6.01
CA ARG A 273 6.31 -10.60 5.11
C ARG A 273 7.44 -9.58 5.15
N ALA A 274 8.65 -10.04 5.44
CA ALA A 274 9.87 -9.24 5.32
C ALA A 274 10.39 -9.31 3.87
N SER A 275 10.50 -8.16 3.21
CA SER A 275 11.20 -8.12 1.92
C SER A 275 12.70 -8.34 2.08
N ASN A 276 13.32 -8.92 1.06
CA ASN A 276 14.74 -9.24 1.11
C ASN A 276 15.40 -9.08 -0.26
N ARG A 277 16.73 -9.20 -0.27
CA ARG A 277 17.54 -8.98 -1.48
C ARG A 277 17.25 -9.98 -2.59
N GLU A 278 16.75 -11.16 -2.30
CA GLU A 278 16.44 -12.15 -3.33
C GLU A 278 15.34 -11.65 -4.28
N TRP A 279 14.50 -10.69 -3.86
CA TRP A 279 13.43 -10.15 -4.70
C TRP A 279 13.94 -9.38 -5.93
N LEU A 280 15.23 -9.05 -5.97
CA LEU A 280 15.91 -8.43 -7.12
C LEU A 280 17.10 -9.27 -7.61
N ARG A 281 17.17 -10.56 -7.26
CA ARG A 281 18.35 -11.41 -7.52
C ARG A 281 18.72 -11.45 -9.00
N GLN A 282 17.72 -11.52 -9.87
CA GLN A 282 17.90 -11.59 -11.32
C GLN A 282 18.16 -10.23 -12.00
N ASP A 283 18.19 -9.11 -11.27
CA ASP A 283 18.49 -7.81 -11.89
C ASP A 283 19.94 -7.78 -12.42
N PRO A 284 20.15 -7.69 -13.75
CA PRO A 284 21.48 -7.73 -14.35
C PRO A 284 22.24 -6.40 -14.17
N GLN A 285 21.59 -5.32 -13.72
CA GLN A 285 22.18 -4.00 -13.61
C GLN A 285 23.21 -3.87 -12.48
N ARG A 286 24.20 -2.99 -12.68
CA ARG A 286 25.21 -2.63 -11.67
C ARG A 286 25.34 -1.10 -11.56
N PRO A 287 24.93 -0.47 -10.44
CA PRO A 287 24.22 -1.06 -9.31
C PRO A 287 22.81 -1.54 -9.70
N GLN A 288 22.29 -2.54 -8.98
CA GLN A 288 20.91 -3.03 -9.18
C GLN A 288 19.90 -1.93 -8.87
N SER A 289 18.76 -2.01 -9.57
CA SER A 289 17.68 -1.04 -9.57
C SER A 289 17.18 -0.75 -8.15
N ILE A 290 16.87 0.52 -7.91
CA ILE A 290 16.10 0.96 -6.74
C ILE A 290 14.60 1.06 -7.06
N TRP A 291 14.20 0.77 -8.30
CA TRP A 291 12.84 0.96 -8.79
C TRP A 291 12.08 -0.35 -9.00
N TRP A 292 12.78 -1.41 -9.39
CA TRP A 292 12.19 -2.64 -9.90
C TRP A 292 12.71 -3.86 -9.13
N LEU A 293 11.83 -4.84 -8.93
CA LEU A 293 12.07 -6.13 -8.33
C LEU A 293 11.80 -7.23 -9.36
N THR A 294 12.85 -7.94 -9.72
CA THR A 294 12.83 -8.88 -10.84
C THR A 294 12.19 -10.21 -10.49
N GLU A 295 12.14 -10.54 -9.21
CA GLU A 295 11.43 -11.71 -8.66
C GLU A 295 10.17 -11.29 -7.88
N GLY A 296 9.91 -9.98 -7.78
CA GLY A 296 8.79 -9.41 -7.01
C GLY A 296 7.47 -9.41 -7.77
N VAL A 297 7.18 -10.43 -8.57
CA VAL A 297 5.94 -10.56 -9.39
C VAL A 297 4.67 -10.71 -8.55
N PHE A 298 4.82 -10.91 -7.26
CA PHE A 298 3.75 -11.09 -6.30
C PHE A 298 3.50 -9.88 -5.40
N VAL A 299 4.30 -8.81 -5.51
CA VAL A 299 4.20 -7.63 -4.62
C VAL A 299 3.83 -6.36 -5.39
N GLY A 300 2.80 -5.70 -4.88
CA GLY A 300 2.30 -4.40 -5.28
C GLY A 300 2.07 -3.51 -4.06
N PHE A 301 1.07 -2.64 -4.12
CA PHE A 301 0.70 -1.76 -3.00
C PHE A 301 -0.68 -1.14 -3.20
N ARG A 302 -1.23 -0.59 -2.12
CA ARG A 302 -2.36 0.34 -2.16
C ARG A 302 -2.00 1.65 -1.48
N VAL A 303 -2.74 2.71 -1.79
CA VAL A 303 -2.52 4.04 -1.20
C VAL A 303 -3.49 4.32 -0.06
N VAL A 304 -3.08 5.16 0.87
CA VAL A 304 -3.93 5.77 1.89
C VAL A 304 -3.79 7.28 1.91
N ARG A 305 -4.78 7.94 2.52
CA ARG A 305 -4.79 9.37 2.83
C ARG A 305 -5.33 9.55 4.23
N GLY A 306 -4.55 10.07 5.18
CA GLY A 306 -5.07 10.39 6.51
C GLY A 306 -6.12 11.51 6.47
N LEU A 307 -7.09 11.48 7.38
CA LEU A 307 -7.91 12.67 7.67
C LEU A 307 -7.03 13.78 8.26
N ASP A 308 -6.22 13.40 9.25
CA ASP A 308 -5.21 14.24 9.90
C ASP A 308 -3.98 13.37 10.22
N ASP A 309 -3.12 13.20 9.23
CA ASP A 309 -1.85 12.49 9.40
C ASP A 309 -0.96 13.24 10.41
N PRO A 310 -0.59 12.61 11.53
CA PRO A 310 0.34 13.20 12.48
C PRO A 310 1.76 13.20 11.91
N GLU A 311 2.63 14.08 12.43
CA GLU A 311 4.07 13.88 12.24
C GLU A 311 4.51 12.57 12.93
N PRO A 312 5.41 11.78 12.34
CA PRO A 312 6.16 12.04 11.10
C PRO A 312 5.50 11.51 9.81
N LEU A 313 4.28 10.97 9.85
CA LEU A 313 3.61 10.39 8.66
C LEU A 313 3.37 11.42 7.55
N ARG A 314 3.12 12.68 7.91
CA ARG A 314 2.88 13.78 6.95
C ARG A 314 4.09 14.10 6.06
N ASN A 315 5.30 13.79 6.49
CA ASN A 315 6.54 14.09 5.75
C ASN A 315 7.35 12.83 5.42
N VAL A 316 6.73 11.65 5.50
CA VAL A 316 7.41 10.38 5.25
C VAL A 316 7.83 10.30 3.78
N ARG A 317 9.10 9.98 3.53
CA ARG A 317 9.65 9.78 2.19
C ARG A 317 10.67 8.66 2.20
N SER A 318 10.86 8.03 1.05
CA SER A 318 11.96 7.09 0.89
C SER A 318 13.28 7.82 1.10
N LYS A 319 14.20 7.20 1.84
CA LYS A 319 15.59 7.66 1.97
C LYS A 319 16.55 6.75 1.18
N VAL A 320 16.03 5.75 0.48
CA VAL A 320 16.82 4.86 -0.39
C VAL A 320 17.37 5.65 -1.58
N THR A 321 18.68 5.52 -1.81
CA THR A 321 19.39 6.01 -2.98
C THR A 321 20.10 4.86 -3.68
N LYS A 322 20.76 5.12 -4.82
CA LYS A 322 21.56 4.09 -5.51
C LYS A 322 22.74 3.59 -4.66
N GLU A 323 23.22 4.40 -3.73
CA GLU A 323 24.31 4.12 -2.81
C GLU A 323 23.86 3.37 -1.55
N SER A 324 22.55 3.31 -1.29
CA SER A 324 21.97 2.59 -0.15
C SER A 324 22.44 1.14 -0.09
N LYS A 325 22.96 0.75 1.08
CA LYS A 325 23.54 -0.58 1.31
C LYS A 325 22.47 -1.65 1.45
N TYR A 326 22.84 -2.87 1.02
CA TYR A 326 22.17 -4.10 1.40
C TYR A 326 22.74 -4.54 2.74
N ILE A 327 22.12 -4.16 3.85
CA ILE A 327 22.51 -4.71 5.14
C ILE A 327 21.80 -6.06 5.25
N TRP A 328 22.55 -7.14 5.01
CA TRP A 328 22.11 -8.50 5.28
C TRP A 328 22.48 -8.84 6.72
N THR A 329 21.48 -9.13 7.53
CA THR A 329 21.64 -9.66 8.88
C THR A 329 21.26 -11.14 8.83
N PRO A 330 22.21 -12.10 8.95
CA PRO A 330 21.85 -13.51 9.04
C PRO A 330 20.89 -13.74 10.22
N GLY A 331 19.78 -14.44 9.98
CA GLY A 331 18.83 -14.83 11.04
C GLY A 331 17.80 -13.77 11.45
N GLN A 332 17.56 -12.75 10.62
CA GLN A 332 16.35 -11.94 10.70
C GLN A 332 15.21 -12.53 9.89
#